data_AF-A0A016VIC4-F1
#
_entry.id   AF-A0A016VIC4-F1
#
_cell.length_a   1.000
_cell.length_b   1.000
_cell.length_c   1.000
_cell.angle_alpha   90.00
_cell.angle_beta   90.00
_cell.angle_gamma   90.00
#
_symmetry.space_group_name_H-M   'P 1'
#
loop_
_entity.id
_entity.type
_entity.pdbx_description
1 polymer ?
#
loop_
_entity_poly.entity_id
_entity_poly.type
_entity_poly.pdbx_seq_one_letter_code
_entity_poly.pdbx_strand_id
1 'polypeptide(L)'
;MRESHTEITLFERPLKISMQRGVKQGDICSPKAFTCALESVMRQVAEKDGFEVDGETLQMLLFADDVVLVASKPETLRSLLNEMCHLTERIGLKIHPGKTKWMKNAHCDDFEIKLNNQLVERVEH
;
A
#
# COMPACT_ATOMS: atom_id res chain seq x y z
N MET A 1 -12.97 16.36 17.42
CA MET A 1 -11.58 16.15 16.96
C MET A 1 -10.83 17.44 17.24
N ARG A 2 -9.74 17.46 18.02
CA ARG A 2 -8.93 18.68 18.20
C ARG A 2 -8.15 18.94 16.90
N GLU A 3 -8.16 20.16 16.40
CA GLU A 3 -7.40 20.54 15.21
C GLU A 3 -5.90 20.39 15.49
N SER A 4 -5.22 19.57 14.69
CA SER A 4 -3.77 19.42 14.75
C SER A 4 -3.12 20.46 13.85
N HIS A 5 -2.05 21.10 14.34
CA HIS A 5 -1.29 22.08 13.58
C HIS A 5 0.21 21.86 13.78
N THR A 6 0.99 22.26 12.78
CA THR A 6 2.45 22.39 12.87
C THR A 6 2.81 23.87 12.76
N GLU A 7 3.86 24.27 13.47
CA GLU A 7 4.39 25.64 13.41
C GLU A 7 5.77 25.60 12.75
N ILE A 8 5.96 26.38 11.70
CA ILE A 8 7.26 26.60 11.06
C ILE A 8 7.61 28.08 11.16
N THR A 9 8.89 28.40 11.39
CA THR A 9 9.36 29.80 11.39
C THR A 9 10.06 30.10 10.08
N LEU A 10 9.49 31.02 9.29
CA LEU A 10 10.09 31.50 8.05
C LEU A 10 10.40 32.99 8.20
N PHE A 11 11.66 33.39 8.00
CA PHE A 11 12.10 34.79 8.15
C PHE A 11 11.66 35.40 9.49
N GLU A 12 11.88 34.67 10.59
CA GLU A 12 11.50 35.07 11.97
C GLU A 12 9.99 35.24 12.20
N ARG A 13 9.15 34.78 11.26
CA ARG A 13 7.69 34.80 11.41
C ARG A 13 7.16 33.38 11.61
N PRO A 14 6.47 33.10 12.74
CA PRO A 14 5.83 31.82 12.95
C PRO A 14 4.60 31.68 12.03
N LEU A 15 4.54 30.58 11.29
CA LEU A 15 3.43 30.20 10.43
C LEU A 15 2.80 28.92 10.97
N LYS A 16 1.51 28.99 11.31
CA LYS A 16 0.72 27.82 11.70
C LYS A 16 0.07 27.18 10.48
N ILE A 17 0.34 25.90 10.28
CA ILE A 17 -0.22 25.08 9.20
C ILE A 17 -1.16 24.05 9.82
N SER A 18 -2.44 24.13 9.47
CA SER A 18 -3.43 23.14 9.90
C SER A 18 -3.18 21.81 9.18
N MET A 19 -3.00 20.75 9.96
CA MET A 19 -2.78 19.41 9.43
C MET A 19 -4.13 18.77 9.06
N GLN A 20 -4.25 18.37 7.79
CA GLN A 20 -5.48 17.73 7.28
C GLN A 20 -5.36 16.21 7.27
N ARG A 21 -4.28 15.67 6.69
CA ARG A 21 -4.01 14.24 6.56
C ARG A 21 -2.53 13.96 6.77
N GLY A 22 -2.23 12.81 7.35
CA GLY A 22 -0.87 12.35 7.63
C GLY A 22 -0.59 12.24 9.12
N VAL A 23 0.52 11.59 9.42
CA VAL A 23 1.05 11.42 10.78
C VAL A 23 2.33 12.23 10.93
N LYS A 24 2.70 12.60 12.16
CA LYS A 24 3.89 13.41 12.41
C LYS A 24 5.15 12.55 12.25
N GLN A 25 6.02 12.87 11.30
CA GLN A 25 7.31 12.19 11.15
C GLN A 25 8.19 12.42 12.39
N GLY A 26 8.87 11.36 12.85
CA GLY A 26 9.68 11.38 14.06
C GLY A 26 8.90 11.23 15.37
N ASP A 27 7.57 11.12 15.33
CA ASP A 27 6.76 10.81 16.51
C ASP A 27 6.66 9.30 16.74
N ILE A 28 6.84 8.88 17.99
CA ILE A 28 6.87 7.46 18.38
C ILE A 28 5.54 6.71 18.14
N CYS A 29 4.41 7.44 18.11
CA CYS A 29 3.09 6.84 17.91
C CYS A 29 2.72 6.77 16.42
N SER A 30 3.36 7.59 15.57
CA SER A 30 3.04 7.68 14.15
C SER A 30 3.17 6.36 13.39
N PRO A 31 4.22 5.53 13.58
CA PRO A 31 4.31 4.22 12.93
C PRO A 31 3.10 3.34 13.26
N LYS A 32 2.73 3.26 14.55
CA LYS A 32 1.61 2.42 14.99
C LYS A 32 0.27 2.92 14.46
N ALA A 33 0.06 4.23 14.44
CA ALA A 33 -1.14 4.84 13.88
C ALA A 33 -1.27 4.54 12.37
N PHE A 34 -0.17 4.64 11.63
CA PHE A 34 -0.13 4.29 10.21
C PHE A 34 -0.42 2.80 9.98
N THR A 35 0.26 1.91 10.71
CA THR A 35 0.03 0.46 10.59
C THR A 35 -1.41 0.09 10.93
N CYS A 36 -2.02 0.66 11.97
CA CYS A 36 -3.42 0.40 12.30
C CYS A 36 -4.38 0.83 11.17
N ALA A 37 -4.12 1.97 10.52
CA ALA A 37 -4.91 2.41 9.38
C ALA A 37 -4.76 1.45 8.19
N LEU A 38 -3.52 1.04 7.88
CA LEU A 38 -3.24 0.10 6.79
C LEU A 38 -3.88 -1.27 7.04
N GLU A 39 -3.74 -1.81 8.25
CA GLU A 39 -4.31 -3.09 8.66
C GLU A 39 -5.83 -3.14 8.48
N SER A 40 -6.53 -2.03 8.78
CA SER A 40 -7.99 -1.93 8.59
C SER A 40 -8.43 -2.14 7.14
N VAL A 41 -7.58 -1.78 6.17
CA VAL A 41 -7.80 -2.02 4.75
C VAL A 41 -7.39 -3.43 4.36
N MET A 42 -6.23 -3.90 4.83
CA MET A 42 -5.72 -5.23 4.47
C MET A 42 -6.66 -6.36 4.89
N ARG A 43 -7.32 -6.23 6.05
CA ARG A 43 -8.33 -7.20 6.50
C ARG A 43 -9.54 -7.31 5.56
N GLN A 44 -9.83 -6.30 4.74
CA GLN A 44 -10.90 -6.35 3.74
C GLN A 44 -10.46 -6.98 2.41
N VAL A 45 -9.15 -6.99 2.10
CA VAL A 45 -8.60 -7.61 0.88
C VAL A 45 -8.45 -9.14 1.02
N ALA A 46 -8.34 -9.63 2.25
CA ALA A 46 -7.96 -11.01 2.59
C ALA A 46 -8.99 -12.11 2.23
N GLU A 47 -10.08 -11.80 1.52
CA GLU A 47 -11.17 -12.74 1.22
C GLU A 47 -11.03 -13.48 -0.13
N LYS A 48 -9.87 -13.38 -0.79
CA LYS A 48 -9.64 -13.90 -2.15
C LYS A 48 -8.49 -14.91 -2.22
N ASP A 49 -8.52 -15.77 -3.24
CA ASP A 49 -7.47 -16.74 -3.56
C ASP A 49 -6.05 -16.15 -3.45
N GLY A 50 -5.12 -16.89 -2.85
CA GLY A 50 -3.71 -16.53 -2.73
C GLY A 50 -2.77 -17.57 -3.34
N PHE A 51 -1.63 -17.77 -2.69
CA PHE A 51 -0.66 -18.80 -3.04
C PHE A 51 -0.59 -19.83 -1.91
N GLU A 52 -0.85 -21.10 -2.23
CA GLU A 52 -0.84 -22.19 -1.25
C GLU A 52 0.60 -22.57 -0.87
N VAL A 53 0.88 -22.58 0.43
CA VAL A 53 2.15 -23.01 1.03
C VAL A 53 1.83 -23.93 2.19
N ASP A 54 2.17 -25.22 2.07
CA ASP A 54 1.96 -26.23 3.11
C ASP A 54 0.52 -26.31 3.66
N GLY A 55 -0.47 -26.03 2.82
CA GLY A 55 -1.90 -26.04 3.18
C GLY A 55 -2.42 -24.74 3.79
N GLU A 56 -1.58 -23.70 3.84
CA GLU A 56 -1.96 -22.35 4.24
C GLU A 56 -1.89 -21.40 3.04
N THR A 57 -2.86 -20.48 2.94
CA THR A 57 -2.89 -19.51 1.85
C THR A 57 -2.07 -18.26 2.20
N LEU A 58 -0.95 -18.04 1.51
CA LEU A 58 -0.19 -16.80 1.55
C LEU A 58 -0.72 -15.82 0.50
N GLN A 59 -1.31 -14.72 0.94
CA GLN A 59 -1.83 -13.68 0.04
C GLN A 59 -1.01 -12.39 0.08
N MET A 60 -0.50 -12.00 1.26
CA MET A 60 0.15 -10.70 1.46
C MET A 60 1.29 -10.77 2.50
N LEU A 61 2.35 -10.00 2.27
CA LEU A 61 3.38 -9.69 3.26
C LEU A 61 3.40 -8.17 3.48
N LEU A 62 3.40 -7.75 4.75
CA LEU A 62 3.29 -6.36 5.14
C LEU A 62 4.50 -5.96 6.00
N PHE A 63 5.19 -4.89 5.62
CA PHE A 63 6.27 -4.31 6.40
C PHE A 63 6.25 -2.78 6.33
N ALA A 64 5.87 -2.11 7.42
CA ALA A 64 5.66 -0.66 7.43
C ALA A 64 4.71 -0.21 6.29
N ASP A 65 5.21 0.56 5.32
CA ASP A 65 4.51 0.98 4.10
C ASP A 65 4.75 0.06 2.88
N ASP A 66 5.68 -0.89 2.98
CA ASP A 66 5.95 -1.87 1.95
C ASP A 66 4.97 -3.05 2.02
N VAL A 67 4.38 -3.40 0.87
CA VAL A 67 3.41 -4.48 0.72
C VAL A 67 3.80 -5.37 -0.45
N VAL A 68 3.84 -6.67 -0.22
CA VAL A 68 4.00 -7.69 -1.26
C VAL A 68 2.69 -8.45 -1.38
N LEU A 69 2.12 -8.50 -2.59
CA LEU A 69 0.97 -9.32 -2.91
C LEU A 69 1.45 -10.60 -3.60
N VAL A 70 0.89 -11.74 -3.23
CA VAL A 70 1.26 -13.05 -3.76
C VAL A 70 -0.01 -13.77 -4.22
N ALA A 71 0.02 -14.31 -5.44
CA ALA A 71 -1.07 -15.11 -5.97
C ALA A 71 -0.54 -16.15 -6.96
N SER A 72 -1.27 -17.27 -7.09
CA SER A 72 -0.92 -18.35 -8.02
C SER A 72 -1.17 -18.01 -9.48
N LYS A 73 -2.01 -16.99 -9.75
CA LYS A 73 -2.40 -16.58 -11.10
C LYS A 73 -2.23 -15.06 -11.26
N PRO A 74 -1.74 -14.58 -12.41
CA PRO A 74 -1.53 -13.15 -12.63
C PRO A 74 -2.84 -12.35 -12.66
N GLU A 75 -3.96 -12.96 -13.08
CA GLU A 75 -5.28 -12.34 -13.03
C GLU A 75 -5.74 -12.06 -11.59
N THR A 76 -5.51 -13.04 -10.70
CA THR A 76 -5.79 -12.91 -9.27
C THR A 76 -4.93 -11.80 -8.66
N LEU A 77 -3.63 -11.79 -8.98
CA LEU A 77 -2.71 -10.73 -8.52
C LEU A 77 -3.18 -9.33 -8.95
N ARG A 78 -3.59 -9.18 -10.22
CA ARG A 78 -4.14 -7.91 -10.73
C ARG A 78 -5.43 -7.50 -10.01
N SER A 79 -6.32 -8.45 -9.73
CA SER A 79 -7.55 -8.19 -8.97
C SER A 79 -7.24 -7.70 -7.54
N LEU A 80 -6.32 -8.37 -6.85
CA LEU A 80 -5.87 -7.98 -5.51
C LEU A 80 -5.26 -6.56 -5.50
N LEU A 81 -4.38 -6.27 -6.47
CA LEU A 81 -3.76 -4.97 -6.60
C LEU A 81 -4.79 -3.84 -6.81
N ASN A 82 -5.77 -4.06 -7.69
CA ASN A 82 -6.82 -3.07 -7.97
C ASN A 82 -7.72 -2.82 -6.75
N GLU A 83 -8.12 -3.88 -6.06
CA GLU A 83 -8.92 -3.77 -4.84
C GLU A 83 -8.18 -3.05 -3.71
N MET A 84 -6.91 -3.41 -3.50
CA MET A 84 -6.05 -2.71 -2.55
C MET A 84 -5.91 -1.22 -2.89
N CYS A 85 -5.76 -0.88 -4.18
CA CYS A 85 -5.74 0.51 -4.63
C CYS A 85 -7.04 1.23 -4.25
N HIS A 86 -8.19 0.65 -4.58
CA HIS A 86 -9.50 1.25 -4.25
C HIS A 86 -9.73 1.42 -2.75
N LEU A 87 -9.35 0.44 -1.92
CA LEU A 87 -9.56 0.51 -0.47
C LEU A 87 -8.59 1.48 0.21
N THR A 88 -7.33 1.52 -0.22
CA THR A 88 -6.34 2.46 0.32
C THR A 88 -6.70 3.92 -0.03
N GLU A 89 -7.25 4.17 -1.22
CA GLU A 89 -7.74 5.50 -1.61
C GLU A 89 -8.87 6.01 -0.70
N ARG A 90 -9.76 5.12 -0.23
CA ARG A 90 -10.85 5.48 0.69
C ARG A 90 -10.36 5.98 2.04
N ILE A 91 -9.19 5.52 2.49
CA ILE A 91 -8.54 6.01 3.73
C ILE A 91 -7.52 7.13 3.46
N GLY A 92 -7.44 7.61 2.22
CA GLY A 92 -6.57 8.72 1.83
C GLY A 92 -5.11 8.32 1.60
N LEU A 93 -4.81 7.03 1.48
CA LEU A 93 -3.51 6.52 1.03
C LEU A 93 -3.52 6.32 -0.49
N LYS A 94 -2.35 6.41 -1.13
CA LYS A 94 -2.20 6.19 -2.56
C LYS A 94 -1.01 5.29 -2.82
N ILE A 95 -1.21 4.26 -3.63
CA ILE A 95 -0.12 3.41 -4.12
C ILE A 95 0.66 4.21 -5.17
N HIS A 96 1.99 4.19 -5.08
CA HIS A 96 2.86 4.94 -6.00
C HIS A 96 3.18 4.08 -7.25
N PRO A 97 2.61 4.35 -8.43
CA PRO A 97 2.73 3.44 -9.57
C PRO A 97 4.16 3.23 -10.05
N GLY A 98 5.01 4.27 -9.99
CA GLY A 98 6.42 4.16 -10.38
C GLY A 98 7.31 3.33 -9.44
N LYS A 99 6.85 3.08 -8.20
CA LYS A 99 7.57 2.27 -7.20
C LYS A 99 7.02 0.85 -7.13
N THR A 100 5.78 0.63 -7.56
CA THR A 100 5.20 -0.70 -7.65
C THR A 100 5.83 -1.46 -8.82
N LYS A 101 6.29 -2.67 -8.52
CA LYS A 101 6.83 -3.63 -9.49
C LYS A 101 6.09 -4.95 -9.34
N TRP A 102 6.19 -5.81 -10.34
CA TRP A 102 5.73 -7.19 -10.22
C TRP A 102 6.78 -8.14 -10.80
N MET A 103 6.71 -9.40 -10.39
CA MET A 103 7.62 -10.44 -10.83
C MET A 103 6.88 -11.75 -10.99
N LYS A 104 7.48 -12.68 -11.73
CA LYS A 104 6.92 -14.02 -11.95
C LYS A 104 8.03 -15.07 -11.93
N ASN A 105 7.65 -16.32 -11.68
CA ASN A 105 8.56 -17.45 -11.85
C ASN A 105 8.49 -18.00 -13.29
N ALA A 106 9.31 -19.00 -13.59
CA ALA A 106 9.36 -19.66 -14.89
C ALA A 106 8.08 -20.44 -15.27
N HIS A 107 7.17 -20.66 -14.31
CA HIS A 107 5.95 -21.45 -14.49
C HIS A 107 4.71 -20.59 -14.76
N CYS A 108 4.86 -19.27 -14.78
CA CYS A 108 3.80 -18.32 -15.06
C CYS A 108 3.98 -17.77 -16.48
N ASP A 109 2.89 -17.74 -17.24
CA ASP A 109 2.88 -17.14 -18.58
C ASP A 109 3.14 -15.62 -18.51
N ASP A 110 3.45 -15.01 -19.65
CA ASP A 110 3.55 -13.55 -19.72
C ASP A 110 2.18 -12.91 -19.53
N PHE A 111 2.15 -11.81 -18.77
CA PHE A 111 0.93 -11.10 -18.44
C PHE A 111 1.20 -9.60 -18.29
N GLU A 112 0.19 -8.77 -18.53
CA GLU A 112 0.28 -7.33 -18.28
C GLU A 112 -0.50 -6.95 -17.02
N ILE A 113 0.22 -6.48 -16.00
CA ILE A 113 -0.39 -5.88 -14.81
C ILE A 113 -0.45 -4.36 -15.00
N LYS A 114 -1.64 -3.80 -14.81
CA LYS A 114 -1.90 -2.35 -14.89
C LYS A 114 -2.44 -1.86 -13.56
N LEU A 115 -1.91 -0.73 -13.10
CA LEU A 115 -2.38 0.02 -11.94
C LEU A 115 -2.75 1.43 -12.42
N ASN A 116 -4.01 1.84 -12.25
CA ASN A 116 -4.51 3.15 -12.71
C ASN A 116 -4.16 3.45 -14.18
N ASN A 117 -4.39 2.46 -15.06
CA ASN A 117 -4.05 2.46 -16.49
C ASN A 117 -2.56 2.57 -16.83
N GLN A 118 -1.67 2.58 -15.83
CA GLN A 118 -0.23 2.55 -16.04
C GLN A 118 0.27 1.11 -15.96
N LEU A 119 1.12 0.70 -16.90
CA LEU A 119 1.77 -0.61 -16.86
C LEU A 119 2.70 -0.67 -15.63
N VAL A 120 2.53 -1.71 -14.81
CA VAL A 120 3.43 -2.00 -13.70
C VAL A 120 4.67 -2.67 -14.28
N GLU A 121 5.84 -2.11 -13.98
CA GLU A 121 7.11 -2.65 -14.48
C GLU A 121 7.33 -4.06 -13.95
N ARG A 122 7.68 -4.97 -14.87
CA ARG A 122 8.11 -6.32 -14.54
C ARG A 122 9.60 -6.31 -14.23
N VAL A 123 9.99 -6.85 -13.08
CA VAL A 123 11.40 -7.07 -12.73
C VAL A 123 11.76 -8.54 -13.00
N GLU A 124 12.95 -8.75 -13.56
CA GLU A 124 13.52 -10.09 -13.79
C GLU A 124 14.49 -10.45 -12.66
N HIS A 125 14.70 -11.76 -12.48
CA HIS A 125 15.47 -12.32 -11.39
C HIS A 125 16.90 -12.67 -11.78
#